data_AF-A0A140HEJ9-F1
#
_entry.id   AF-A0A140HEJ9-F1
#
_cell.length_a   1.000
_cell.length_b   1.000
_cell.length_c   1.000
_cell.angle_alpha   90.00
_cell.angle_beta   90.00
_cell.angle_gamma   90.00
#
_symmetry.space_group_name_H-M   'P 1'
#
loop_
_entity.id
_entity.type
_entity.pdbx_description
1 polymer ?
#
loop_
_entity_poly.entity_id
_entity_poly.type
_entity_poly.pdbx_seq_one_letter_code
_entity_poly.pdbx_strand_id
1 'polypeptide(L)'
;NPTTVKMAVTYSSANKQVFNGHEFFPSAVTQKPKVEVLGGDLRSFFTLVMTDPDVPGPSDPYLREHLHWVVTDIPGTTDATFGREVMSYEMPRPNIGIHRYVFLLFKQRARGQVNNSSILGSNYSSKD
;
A
#
# COMPACT_ATOMS: atom_id res chain seq x y z
N ASN A 1 25.51 -3.60 5.97
CA ASN A 1 24.45 -2.89 6.71
C ASN A 1 23.21 -2.78 5.85
N PRO A 2 22.13 -3.50 6.15
CA PRO A 2 20.85 -3.23 5.49
C PRO A 2 20.46 -1.79 5.82
N THR A 3 20.27 -0.97 4.79
CA THR A 3 19.82 0.41 4.94
C THR A 3 18.32 0.39 5.22
N THR A 4 17.94 0.61 6.47
CA THR A 4 16.53 0.74 6.86
C THR A 4 15.98 2.05 6.27
N VAL A 5 14.90 1.97 5.50
CA VAL A 5 14.20 3.12 4.92
C VAL A 5 12.97 3.41 5.77
N LYS A 6 12.79 4.67 6.16
CA LYS A 6 11.60 5.11 6.91
C LYS A 6 10.48 5.48 5.95
N MET A 7 9.25 5.13 6.31
CA MET A 7 8.03 5.52 5.61
C MET A 7 7.14 6.30 6.59
N ALA A 8 6.50 7.37 6.11
CA ALA A 8 5.47 8.08 6.86
C ALA A 8 4.18 8.13 6.04
N VAL A 9 3.06 7.73 6.65
CA VAL A 9 1.73 7.68 6.01
C VAL A 9 0.81 8.62 6.76
N THR A 10 0.21 9.58 6.06
CA THR A 10 -0.66 10.61 6.65
C THR A 10 -1.95 10.74 5.86
N TYR A 11 -3.08 10.57 6.55
CA TYR A 11 -4.40 10.86 6.00
C TYR A 11 -4.76 12.33 6.28
N SER A 12 -4.65 13.18 5.26
CA SER A 12 -4.90 14.63 5.36
C SER A 12 -6.35 14.94 5.72
N SER A 13 -7.31 14.13 5.27
CA SER A 13 -8.74 14.20 5.61
C SER A 13 -9.00 14.22 7.11
N ALA A 14 -8.18 13.52 7.89
CA ALA A 14 -8.28 13.45 9.35
C ALA A 14 -7.12 14.17 10.07
N ASN A 15 -6.22 14.82 9.32
CA ASN A 15 -4.96 15.37 9.82
C ASN A 15 -4.20 14.40 10.77
N LYS A 16 -4.15 13.12 10.39
CA LYS A 16 -3.65 12.04 11.27
C LYS A 16 -2.60 11.18 10.57
N GLN A 17 -1.47 11.00 11.24
CA GLN A 17 -0.42 10.07 10.84
C GLN A 17 -0.77 8.65 11.29
N VAL A 18 -0.46 7.66 10.46
CA VAL A 18 -0.61 6.24 10.78
C VAL A 18 0.51 5.81 11.73
N PHE A 19 0.12 5.17 12.82
CA PHE A 19 0.99 4.45 13.74
C PHE A 19 0.52 2.99 13.83
N ASN A 20 1.45 2.05 13.98
CA ASN A 20 1.13 0.62 13.97
C ASN A 20 0.06 0.28 15.02
N GLY A 21 -1.00 -0.38 14.58
CA GLY A 21 -2.11 -0.81 15.45
C GLY A 21 -3.09 0.29 15.86
N HIS A 22 -2.87 1.56 15.49
CA HIS A 22 -3.82 2.62 15.79
C HIS A 22 -5.04 2.55 14.87
N GLU A 23 -6.23 2.61 15.47
CA GLU A 23 -7.49 2.57 14.73
C GLU A 23 -7.75 3.86 13.96
N PHE A 24 -8.40 3.71 12.79
CA PHE A 24 -8.94 4.77 11.97
C PHE A 24 -10.39 4.46 11.62
N PHE A 25 -11.26 5.46 11.69
CA PHE A 25 -12.62 5.32 11.19
C PHE A 25 -12.63 5.20 9.66
N PRO A 26 -13.54 4.41 9.06
CA PRO A 26 -13.65 4.30 7.60
C PRO A 26 -13.80 5.65 6.90
N SER A 27 -14.53 6.60 7.50
CA SER A 27 -14.70 7.96 6.97
C SER A 27 -13.40 8.75 6.86
N ALA A 28 -12.43 8.48 7.74
CA ALA A 28 -11.12 9.15 7.75
C ALA A 28 -10.20 8.68 6.62
N VAL A 29 -10.46 7.50 6.04
CA VAL A 29 -9.57 6.83 5.07
C VAL A 29 -10.19 6.73 3.67
N THR A 30 -11.19 7.56 3.38
CA THR A 30 -11.86 7.59 2.06
C THR A 30 -10.95 8.09 0.95
N GLN A 31 -10.10 9.08 1.25
CA GLN A 31 -9.10 9.62 0.34
C GLN A 31 -7.75 8.92 0.54
N LYS A 32 -7.00 8.72 -0.54
CA LYS A 32 -5.65 8.13 -0.44
C LYS A 32 -4.73 8.96 0.45
N PRO A 33 -3.89 8.33 1.29
CA PRO A 33 -2.98 9.06 2.16
C PRO A 33 -1.78 9.62 1.38
N LYS A 34 -1.13 10.65 1.94
CA LYS A 34 0.23 11.01 1.54
C LYS A 34 1.20 9.98 2.13
N VAL A 35 2.05 9.40 1.29
CA VAL A 35 3.06 8.40 1.71
C VAL A 35 4.46 8.88 1.34
N GLU A 36 5.24 9.26 2.34
CA GLU A 36 6.60 9.79 2.18
C GLU A 36 7.64 8.68 2.40
N VAL A 37 8.64 8.62 1.51
CA VAL A 37 9.79 7.72 1.59
C VAL A 37 11.00 8.50 2.11
N LEU A 38 11.25 8.40 3.41
CA LEU A 38 12.25 9.19 4.15
C LEU A 38 13.63 8.52 4.15
N GLY A 39 14.04 7.94 3.02
CA GLY A 39 15.34 7.29 2.88
C GLY A 39 15.69 6.92 1.44
N GLY A 40 16.94 6.49 1.24
CA GLY A 40 17.51 6.28 -0.08
C GLY A 40 18.03 7.58 -0.71
N ASP A 41 18.13 7.57 -2.03
CA ASP A 41 18.49 8.72 -2.87
C ASP A 41 17.56 8.75 -4.10
N LEU A 42 17.67 9.79 -4.92
CA LEU A 42 16.90 9.93 -6.16
C LEU A 42 17.22 8.87 -7.22
N ARG A 43 18.21 7.99 -6.99
CA ARG A 43 18.57 6.86 -7.86
C ARG A 43 17.99 5.54 -7.35
N SER A 44 17.48 5.52 -6.13
CA SER A 44 16.78 4.40 -5.52
C SER A 44 15.29 4.53 -5.82
N PHE A 45 14.65 3.41 -6.17
CA PHE A 45 13.22 3.36 -6.48
C PHE A 45 12.52 2.40 -5.53
N PHE A 46 11.28 2.70 -5.19
CA PHE A 46 10.49 1.94 -4.24
C PHE A 46 9.12 1.59 -4.78
N THR A 47 8.61 0.45 -4.32
CA THR A 47 7.23 0.01 -4.52
C THR A 47 6.49 0.10 -3.19
N LEU A 48 5.37 0.81 -3.19
CA LEU A 48 4.39 0.84 -2.11
C LEU A 48 3.27 -0.15 -2.42
N VAL A 49 2.89 -0.95 -1.42
CA VAL A 49 1.70 -1.80 -1.44
C VAL A 49 0.85 -1.50 -0.21
N MET A 50 -0.46 -1.34 -0.39
CA MET A 50 -1.45 -1.36 0.67
C MET A 50 -2.32 -2.62 0.50
N THR A 51 -2.48 -3.39 1.57
CA THR A 51 -3.17 -4.69 1.55
C THR A 51 -4.01 -4.91 2.81
N ASP A 52 -5.10 -5.68 2.67
CA ASP A 52 -5.96 -6.16 3.75
C ASP A 52 -5.85 -7.70 3.84
N PRO A 53 -5.19 -8.24 4.89
CA PRO A 53 -5.03 -9.68 5.09
C PRO A 53 -6.22 -10.34 5.80
N ASP A 54 -7.28 -9.58 6.10
CA ASP A 54 -8.39 -10.00 6.95
C ASP A 54 -9.70 -10.16 6.17
N VAL A 55 -9.70 -10.19 4.83
CA VAL A 55 -10.92 -10.30 4.02
C VAL A 55 -11.45 -11.76 3.95
N PRO A 56 -12.77 -12.00 4.13
CA PRO A 56 -13.84 -11.03 4.42
C PRO A 56 -13.98 -10.62 5.89
N GLY A 57 -13.40 -11.38 6.82
CA GLY A 57 -13.28 -11.01 8.22
C GLY A 57 -12.07 -11.71 8.88
N PRO A 58 -11.52 -11.16 9.97
CA PRO A 58 -10.24 -11.60 10.54
C PRO A 58 -10.25 -13.03 11.10
N SER A 59 -11.43 -13.58 11.42
CA SER A 59 -11.57 -14.93 11.95
C SER A 59 -11.55 -16.02 10.89
N ASP A 60 -11.92 -15.71 9.64
CA ASP A 60 -11.91 -16.63 8.50
C ASP A 60 -11.53 -15.88 7.20
N PRO A 61 -10.25 -15.48 7.05
CA PRO A 61 -9.82 -14.58 5.99
C PRO A 61 -9.47 -15.35 4.70
N TYR A 62 -10.43 -16.08 4.11
CA TYR A 62 -10.18 -16.94 2.94
C TYR A 62 -9.98 -16.18 1.63
N LEU A 63 -10.27 -14.87 1.57
CA LEU A 63 -10.00 -14.00 0.42
C LEU A 63 -8.72 -13.17 0.59
N ARG A 64 -7.93 -13.43 1.64
CA ARG A 64 -6.66 -12.75 1.84
C ARG A 64 -5.67 -13.08 0.71
N GLU A 65 -4.84 -12.15 0.28
CA GLU A 65 -4.78 -10.73 0.61
C GLU A 65 -5.60 -9.91 -0.39
N HIS A 66 -6.37 -8.91 0.08
CA HIS A 66 -7.01 -7.95 -0.81
C HIS A 66 -6.11 -6.73 -1.01
N LEU A 67 -5.63 -6.53 -2.24
CA LEU A 67 -4.83 -5.36 -2.57
C LEU A 67 -5.71 -4.13 -2.62
N HIS A 68 -5.29 -3.05 -1.97
CA HIS A 68 -5.99 -1.76 -1.95
C HIS A 68 -5.30 -0.69 -2.77
N TRP A 69 -3.96 -0.72 -2.86
CA TRP A 69 -3.21 0.30 -3.57
C TRP A 69 -1.81 -0.19 -3.92
N VAL A 70 -1.35 0.08 -5.14
CA VAL A 70 0.02 -0.24 -5.55
C VAL A 70 0.60 0.91 -6.36
N VAL A 71 1.75 1.42 -5.90
CA VAL A 71 2.53 2.47 -6.58
C VAL A 71 3.95 1.99 -6.75
N THR A 72 4.45 2.00 -7.98
CA THR A 72 5.81 1.60 -8.32
C THR A 72 6.69 2.81 -8.59
N ASP A 73 7.99 2.58 -8.71
CA ASP A 73 8.96 3.58 -9.18
C ASP A 73 8.98 4.89 -8.39
N ILE A 74 8.62 4.86 -7.10
CA ILE A 74 8.71 6.01 -6.21
C ILE A 74 10.19 6.33 -5.98
N PRO A 75 10.70 7.50 -6.37
CA PRO A 75 12.08 7.87 -6.05
C PRO A 75 12.31 7.95 -4.53
N GLY A 76 13.51 7.60 -4.07
CA GLY A 76 13.88 7.84 -2.67
C GLY A 76 13.81 9.32 -2.33
N THR A 77 13.55 9.65 -1.06
CA THR A 77 13.41 11.03 -0.55
C THR A 77 12.21 11.82 -1.04
N THR A 78 11.29 11.21 -1.80
CA THR A 78 10.05 11.82 -2.27
C THR A 78 8.82 11.16 -1.65
N ASP A 79 7.65 11.30 -2.28
CA ASP A 79 6.41 10.63 -1.89
C ASP A 79 5.76 9.86 -3.04
N ALA A 80 4.70 9.10 -2.74
CA ALA A 80 4.00 8.25 -3.70
C ALA A 80 3.44 9.00 -4.93
N THR A 81 3.28 10.32 -4.89
CA THR A 81 2.80 11.10 -6.05
C THR A 81 3.82 11.18 -7.19
N PHE A 82 5.10 10.91 -6.90
CA PHE A 82 6.18 10.85 -7.89
C PHE A 82 6.35 9.46 -8.51
N GLY A 83 5.66 8.46 -7.98
CA GLY A 83 5.65 7.10 -8.51
C GLY A 83 4.65 6.92 -9.66
N ARG A 84 4.57 5.69 -10.15
CA ARG A 84 3.56 5.24 -11.10
C ARG A 84 2.51 4.42 -10.37
N GLU A 85 1.29 4.93 -10.29
CA GLU A 85 0.15 4.18 -9.75
C GLU A 85 -0.24 3.06 -10.74
N VAL A 86 -0.07 1.81 -10.32
CA VAL A 86 -0.39 0.62 -11.16
C VAL A 86 -1.68 -0.06 -10.73
N MET A 87 -2.07 0.14 -9.47
CA MET A 87 -3.41 -0.15 -8.95
C MET A 87 -3.87 1.09 -8.19
N SER A 88 -4.98 1.68 -8.61
CA SER A 88 -5.54 2.86 -7.94
C SER A 88 -6.04 2.53 -6.54
N TYR A 89 -5.99 3.53 -5.66
CA TYR A 89 -6.43 3.40 -4.28
C TYR A 89 -7.91 3.03 -4.21
N GLU A 90 -8.20 1.88 -3.63
CA GLU A 90 -9.53 1.45 -3.22
C GLU A 90 -9.69 1.73 -1.72
N MET A 91 -10.71 2.52 -1.34
CA MET A 91 -10.89 2.87 0.07
C MET A 91 -11.32 1.68 0.92
N PRO A 92 -10.79 1.54 2.15
CA PRO A 92 -11.23 0.57 3.15
C PRO A 92 -12.75 0.54 3.35
N ARG A 93 -13.35 -0.65 3.25
CA ARG A 93 -14.78 -0.91 3.50
C ARG A 93 -14.96 -2.27 4.20
N PRO A 94 -14.46 -2.43 5.43
CA PRO A 94 -14.59 -3.71 6.14
C PRO A 94 -16.06 -3.96 6.49
N ASN A 95 -16.54 -5.17 6.22
CA ASN A 95 -17.92 -5.57 6.51
C ASN A 95 -18.04 -6.32 7.85
N ILE A 96 -17.02 -7.12 8.22
CA ILE A 96 -17.08 -8.03 9.36
C ILE A 96 -15.82 -7.87 10.23
N GLY A 97 -16.00 -7.35 11.45
CA GLY A 97 -14.91 -7.22 12.42
C GLY A 97 -13.93 -6.07 12.11
N ILE A 98 -12.78 -6.10 12.78
CA ILE A 98 -11.73 -5.08 12.66
C ILE A 98 -10.64 -5.62 11.74
N HIS A 99 -10.37 -4.91 10.64
CA HIS A 99 -9.39 -5.29 9.64
C HIS A 99 -8.08 -4.51 9.80
N ARG A 100 -6.97 -5.16 9.50
CA ARG A 100 -5.65 -4.55 9.41
C ARG A 100 -5.41 -4.05 8.00
N TYR A 101 -5.03 -2.78 7.87
CA TYR A 101 -4.59 -2.24 6.59
C TYR A 101 -3.09 -2.02 6.65
N VAL A 102 -2.36 -2.82 5.89
CA VAL A 102 -0.90 -2.90 5.97
C VAL A 102 -0.27 -2.15 4.82
N PHE A 103 0.62 -1.19 5.13
CA PHE A 103 1.46 -0.52 4.15
C PHE A 103 2.85 -1.16 4.14
N LEU A 104 3.28 -1.62 2.97
CA LEU A 104 4.58 -2.24 2.74
C LEU A 104 5.38 -1.40 1.75
N LEU A 105 6.68 -1.22 2.03
CA LEU A 105 7.59 -0.48 1.16
C LEU A 105 8.78 -1.36 0.78
N PHE A 106 8.97 -1.61 -0.51
CA PHE A 106 10.05 -2.45 -1.03
C PHE A 106 11.00 -1.62 -1.89
N LYS A 107 12.31 -1.75 -1.68
CA LYS A 107 13.31 -1.18 -2.58
C LYS A 107 13.40 -2.01 -3.86
N GLN A 108 13.22 -1.37 -5.01
CA GLN A 108 13.40 -1.99 -6.32
C GLN A 108 14.89 -2.12 -6.67
N ARG A 109 15.24 -3.14 -7.45
CA ARG A 109 16.59 -3.30 -8.02
C ARG A 109 16.91 -2.22 -9.05
N ALA A 110 15.91 -1.83 -9.84
CA ALA A 110 15.97 -0.76 -10.84
C ALA A 110 14.55 -0.22 -11.11
N ARG A 111 14.48 0.96 -11.75
CA ARG A 111 13.22 1.54 -12.23
C ARG A 111 12.60 0.67 -13.32
N GLY A 112 11.27 0.60 -13.36
CA GLY A 112 10.50 -0.06 -14.42
C GLY A 112 10.54 -1.59 -14.39
N GLN A 113 11.07 -2.21 -13.34
CA GLN A 113 11.15 -3.67 -13.21
C GLN A 113 9.85 -4.33 -12.72
N VAL A 114 8.95 -3.56 -12.09
CA VAL A 114 7.64 -4.05 -11.66
C VAL A 114 6.64 -3.79 -12.78
N ASN A 115 6.02 -4.84 -13.33
CA ASN A 115 5.11 -4.75 -14.48
C ASN A 115 3.64 -4.95 -14.08
N ASN A 116 2.70 -4.34 -14.81
CA ASN A 116 1.26 -4.45 -14.50
C ASN A 116 0.73 -5.87 -14.68
N SER A 117 1.31 -6.65 -15.60
CA SER A 117 0.89 -8.02 -15.89
C SER A 117 1.11 -8.97 -14.71
N SER A 118 2.13 -8.75 -13.87
CA SER A 118 2.34 -9.53 -12.65
C SER A 118 1.40 -9.13 -11.51
N ILE A 119 0.88 -7.90 -11.48
CA ILE A 119 -0.04 -7.40 -10.45
C ILE A 119 -1.50 -7.78 -10.78
N LEU A 120 -1.90 -7.69 -12.05
CA LEU A 120 -3.26 -7.99 -12.49
C LEU A 120 -3.47 -9.48 -12.79
N GLY A 121 -2.41 -10.21 -13.14
CA GLY A 121 -2.46 -11.63 -13.52
C GLY A 121 -2.79 -12.59 -12.36
N SER A 122 -2.66 -12.16 -11.11
CA SER A 122 -3.03 -12.96 -9.93
C SER A 122 -4.53 -12.94 -9.64
N ASN A 123 -5.32 -12.04 -10.25
CA ASN A 123 -6.76 -11.90 -9.97
C ASN A 123 -7.69 -12.42 -11.08
N TYR A 124 -7.16 -13.09 -12.12
CA TYR A 124 -7.98 -13.70 -13.18
C TYR A 124 -7.56 -15.16 -13.44
N SER A 125 -7.85 -16.03 -12.48
CA SER A 125 -8.02 -17.46 -12.75
C SER A 125 -9.27 -17.96 -12.05
N SER A 126 -10.44 -17.49 -12.48
CA SER A 126 -11.63 -18.33 -12.47
C SER A 126 -11.65 -19.10 -13.78
N LYS A 127 -11.19 -20.35 -13.73
CA LYS A 127 -11.58 -21.36 -14.70
C LYS A 127 -12.23 -22.51 -13.94
N ASP A 128 -13.49 -22.70 -14.31
CA ASP A 128 -14.41 -23.82 -14.07
C ASP A 128 -14.97 -24.00 -12.64
#